data_AF-A0A3C1LRZ9-F1
#
_entry.id   AF-A0A3C1LRZ9-F1
#
_cell.length_a   1.000
_cell.length_b   1.000
_cell.length_c   1.000
_cell.angle_alpha   90.00
_cell.angle_beta   90.00
_cell.angle_gamma   90.00
#
_symmetry.space_group_name_H-M   'P 1'
#
loop_
_entity.id
_entity.type
_entity.pdbx_description
1 polymer ?
#
loop_
_entity_poly.entity_id
_entity_poly.type
_entity_poly.pdbx_seq_one_letter_code
_entity_poly.pdbx_strand_id
1 'polypeptide(L)' 'MKYTRLGNSDLNVSRICMGCMGFGDSGRGQHSWTIDEEHTREIIKRGLELGVNFYDTAI' A
#
# COMPACT_ATOMS: atom_id res chain seq x y z
N MET A 1 7.80 -11.77 7.25
CA MET A 1 6.46 -11.76 6.61
C MET A 1 5.96 -13.19 6.38
N LYS A 2 4.64 -13.43 6.39
CA LYS A 2 4.02 -14.69 5.91
C LYS A 2 3.34 -14.43 4.56
N TYR A 3 3.40 -15.39 3.64
CA TYR A 3 2.85 -15.27 2.29
C TYR A 3 1.78 -16.34 2.00
N THR A 4 0.92 -16.08 1.02
CA THR A 4 -0.11 -17.01 0.55
C THR A 4 -0.42 -16.80 -0.92
N ARG A 5 -0.95 -17.82 -1.60
CA ARG A 5 -1.40 -17.73 -2.99
C ARG A 5 -2.69 -16.92 -3.06
N LEU A 6 -2.78 -15.95 -3.96
CA LEU A 6 -4.00 -15.16 -4.15
C LEU A 6 -5.03 -15.94 -4.96
N GLY A 7 -5.93 -16.63 -4.25
CA GLY A 7 -6.97 -17.46 -4.88
C GLY A 7 -6.38 -18.52 -5.80
N ASN A 8 -6.89 -18.60 -7.03
CA ASN A 8 -6.41 -19.53 -8.06
C ASN A 8 -5.34 -18.92 -8.98
N SER A 9 -4.85 -17.71 -8.70
CA SER A 9 -3.80 -17.07 -9.48
C SER A 9 -2.41 -17.56 -9.08
N ASP A 10 -1.39 -17.35 -9.90
CA ASP A 10 0.00 -17.71 -9.55
C ASP A 10 0.72 -16.63 -8.73
N LEU A 11 -0.03 -15.65 -8.21
CA LEU A 11 0.51 -14.59 -7.36
C LEU A 11 0.71 -15.09 -5.93
N ASN A 12 1.92 -14.91 -5.39
CA ASN A 12 2.24 -15.13 -3.99
C ASN A 12 2.34 -13.79 -3.25
N VAL A 13 1.36 -13.52 -2.39
CA VAL A 13 1.17 -12.22 -1.74
C VAL A 13 1.40 -12.30 -0.23
N SER A 14 1.84 -11.20 0.37
CA SER A 14 1.91 -11.05 1.83
C SER A 14 0.50 -11.22 2.40
N ARG A 15 0.41 -11.94 3.53
CA ARG A 15 -0.87 -12.17 4.23
C ARG A 15 -1.54 -10.89 4.76
N ILE A 16 -0.80 -9.79 4.77
CA ILE A 16 -1.28 -8.44 5.07
C ILE A 16 -1.14 -7.62 3.79
N CYS A 17 -2.20 -6.92 3.41
CA CYS A 17 -2.23 -5.97 2.31
C CYS A 17 -2.10 -4.54 2.86
N MET A 18 -1.37 -3.67 2.16
CA MET A 18 -1.31 -2.24 2.46
C MET A 18 -2.32 -1.48 1.59
N GLY A 19 -3.36 -0.94 2.22
CA GLY A 19 -4.32 -0.05 1.55
C GLY A 19 -3.73 1.34 1.34
N CYS A 20 -3.94 1.90 0.15
CA CYS A 20 -3.33 3.16 -0.29
C CYS A 20 -4.28 4.37 -0.23
N MET A 21 -5.50 4.24 0.33
CA MET A 21 -6.49 5.34 0.39
C MET A 21 -5.99 6.59 1.12
N GLY A 22 -5.05 6.42 2.07
CA GLY A 22 -4.44 7.53 2.79
C GLY A 22 -3.33 8.25 2.04
N PHE A 23 -2.96 7.81 0.84
CA PHE A 23 -1.87 8.41 0.07
C PHE A 23 -2.44 9.34 -1.01
N GLY A 24 -1.94 10.56 -1.05
CA GLY A 24 -2.40 11.55 -2.01
C GLY A 24 -2.18 12.99 -1.56
N ASP A 25 -2.49 13.92 -2.45
CA ASP A 25 -2.35 15.35 -2.21
C ASP A 25 -3.55 15.89 -1.42
N SER A 26 -3.31 16.29 -0.17
CA SER A 26 -4.34 16.84 0.73
C SER A 26 -4.88 18.21 0.28
N GLY A 27 -4.17 18.90 -0.61
CA GLY A 27 -4.58 20.17 -1.21
C GLY A 27 -5.30 20.03 -2.56
N ARG A 28 -5.30 18.85 -3.17
CA ARG A 28 -5.95 18.58 -4.47
C ARG A 28 -7.01 17.48 -4.44
N GLY A 29 -7.01 16.62 -3.42
CA GLY A 29 -7.95 15.52 -3.26
C GLY A 29 -9.21 15.89 -2.48
N GLN A 30 -10.15 14.94 -2.42
CA GLN A 30 -11.37 15.06 -1.59
C GLN A 30 -11.10 14.78 -0.10
N HIS A 31 -9.91 14.27 0.23
CA HIS A 31 -9.58 13.73 1.54
C HIS A 31 -8.44 14.53 2.16
N SER A 32 -8.76 15.45 3.06
CA SER A 32 -7.77 16.29 3.73
C SER A 32 -6.83 15.53 4.67
N TRP A 33 -7.12 14.26 4.95
CA TRP A 33 -6.32 13.37 5.79
C TRP A 33 -5.28 12.57 4.98
N THR A 34 -5.14 12.81 3.68
CA THR A 34 -4.11 12.13 2.89
C THR A 34 -2.72 12.66 3.23
N ILE A 35 -1.75 11.79 3.03
CA ILE A 35 -0.33 12.03 3.24
C ILE A 35 0.33 12.23 1.87
N ASP A 36 1.20 13.24 1.79
CA ASP A 36 1.91 13.60 0.56
C ASP A 36 2.85 12.49 0.04
N GLU A 37 3.43 12.72 -1.13
CA GLU A 37 4.29 11.75 -1.79
C GLU A 37 5.56 11.43 -0.99
N GLU A 38 6.19 12.42 -0.37
CA GLU A 38 7.45 12.25 0.37
C GLU A 38 7.24 11.29 1.54
N HIS A 39 6.22 11.53 2.36
CA HIS A 39 5.89 10.70 3.49
C HIS A 39 5.32 9.33 3.07
N THR A 40 4.53 9.30 1.99
CA THR A 40 4.03 8.05 1.40
C THR A 40 5.20 7.14 1.00
N ARG A 41 6.25 7.68 0.38
CA ARG A 41 7.43 6.90 -0.03
C ARG A 41 8.11 6.23 1.16
N GLU A 42 8.22 6.92 2.30
CA GLU A 42 8.79 6.33 3.51
C GLU A 42 7.92 5.18 4.07
N ILE A 43 6.60 5.32 4.05
CA ILE A 43 5.66 4.27 4.47
C ILE A 43 5.78 3.04 3.55
N ILE A 44 5.76 3.25 2.23
CA ILE A 44 5.91 2.18 1.24
C ILE A 44 7.25 1.47 1.41
N LYS A 45 8.35 2.22 1.52
CA LYS A 45 9.70 1.69 1.72
C LYS A 45 9.76 0.83 2.97
N ARG A 46 9.20 1.31 4.09
CA ARG A 46 9.14 0.53 5.33
C ARG A 46 8.34 -0.77 5.16
N GLY A 47 7.22 -0.71 4.44
CA GLY A 47 6.43 -1.90 4.08
C GLY A 47 7.25 -2.94 3.30
N LEU A 48 7.98 -2.49 2.29
CA LEU A 48 8.86 -3.33 1.47
C LEU A 48 9.98 -3.97 2.31
N GLU A 49 10.65 -3.19 3.16
CA GLU A 49 11.70 -3.69 4.08
C GLU A 49 11.17 -4.76 5.05
N LEU A 50 9.90 -4.66 5.45
CA LEU A 50 9.22 -5.64 6.30
C LEU A 50 8.67 -6.86 5.51
N GLY A 51 8.79 -6.84 4.18
CA GLY A 51 8.40 -7.91 3.27
C GLY A 51 6.96 -7.83 2.75
N VAL A 52 6.25 -6.71 2.92
CA VAL A 52 4.95 -6.49 2.27
C VAL A 52 5.15 -6.43 0.75
N ASN A 53 4.35 -7.15 -0.02
CA ASN A 53 4.38 -7.11 -1.48
C ASN A 53 2.99 -6.97 -2.11
N PHE A 54 1.95 -6.76 -1.29
CA PHE A 54 0.58 -6.61 -1.73
C PHE A 54 0.03 -5.24 -1.30
N TYR A 55 -0.33 -4.44 -2.29
CA TYR A 55 -0.78 -3.05 -2.15
C TYR A 55 -2.08 -2.87 -2.91
N ASP A 56 -3.05 -2.22 -2.28
CA ASP A 56 -4.40 -2.00 -2.81
C ASP A 56 -4.66 -0.51 -3.03
N THR A 57 -5.14 -0.15 -4.22
CA THR A 57 -5.42 1.24 -4.61
C THR A 57 -6.60 1.29 -5.60
N ALA A 58 -7.19 2.47 -5.77
CA ALA A 58 -8.28 2.73 -6.69
C ALA A 58 -8.21 4.16 -7.24
N ILE A 59 -8.89 4.39 -8.38
CA ILE A 59 -9.09 5.73 -8.98
C ILE A 59 -10.46 6.29 -8.63
#